data_AF-A0A5C7M2M8-F1
#
_entry.id   AF-A0A5C7M2M8-F1
#
_cell.length_a   1.000
_cell.length_b   1.000
_cell.length_c   1.000
_cell.angle_alpha   90.00
_cell.angle_beta   90.00
_cell.angle_gamma   90.00
#
_symmetry.space_group_name_H-M   'P 1'
#
loop_
_entity.id
_entity.type
_entity.pdbx_description
1 polymer ?
#
loop_
_entity_poly.entity_id
_entity_poly.type
_entity_poly.pdbx_seq_one_letter_code
_entity_poly.pdbx_strand_id
1 'polypeptide(L)'
;ADAIFSRHSTLEAGQAFYTDVKGRLARYGRRHDELLILPAATFVIGDTDDEAADLAHEIRLAQVSGQTAIKFLEQLWNRDLSDHDPDGPLPAVDPVVGENTIARGRASVRMFRDPLAIAAEWRAKAEAQNLTTRELIVEVTGRQSFIGSPQTIAATIDRFVQADASDGFILVPHITPGGLDPFVDRVVPLLQERGTYRTDYTGTTLRDHLGLAPLPRPAVRTNVSAEVAS
;
A
#
# COMPACT_ATOMS: atom_id res chain seq x y z
N ALA A 1 1.97 -20.53 -0.74
CA ALA A 1 1.25 -19.34 -0.23
C ALA A 1 -0.12 -19.31 -0.87
N ASP A 2 -1.16 -19.05 -0.08
CA ASP A 2 -2.56 -18.97 -0.53
C ASP A 2 -3.00 -17.51 -0.76
N ALA A 3 -2.35 -16.55 -0.09
CA ALA A 3 -2.43 -15.12 -0.36
C ALA A 3 -1.03 -14.49 -0.25
N ILE A 4 -0.76 -13.46 -1.06
CA ILE A 4 0.47 -12.66 -1.01
C ILE A 4 0.09 -11.19 -0.85
N PHE A 5 0.80 -10.52 0.07
CA PHE A 5 0.71 -9.07 0.24
C PHE A 5 1.70 -8.39 -0.68
N SER A 6 1.21 -7.50 -1.55
CA SER A 6 2.03 -6.78 -2.52
C SER A 6 2.14 -5.30 -2.17
N ARG A 7 3.20 -4.65 -2.68
CA ARG A 7 3.37 -3.18 -2.60
C ARG A 7 3.00 -2.48 -3.91
N HIS A 8 2.48 -3.22 -4.89
CA HIS A 8 2.16 -2.71 -6.23
C HIS A 8 0.72 -2.19 -6.23
N SER A 9 0.57 -0.91 -5.94
CA SER A 9 -0.73 -0.26 -5.73
C SER A 9 -1.24 0.55 -6.94
N THR A 10 -0.45 0.67 -8.02
CA THR A 10 -0.92 1.25 -9.30
C THR A 10 -1.42 0.14 -10.22
N LEU A 11 -2.28 0.48 -11.18
CA LEU A 11 -2.90 -0.49 -12.07
C LEU A 11 -1.83 -1.25 -12.88
N GLU A 12 -0.94 -0.53 -13.55
CA GLU A 12 0.06 -1.09 -14.45
C GLU A 12 1.09 -1.93 -13.69
N ALA A 13 1.54 -1.45 -12.52
CA ALA A 13 2.48 -2.20 -11.69
C ALA A 13 1.80 -3.44 -11.08
N GLY A 14 0.51 -3.32 -10.72
CA GLY A 14 -0.32 -4.42 -10.26
C GLY A 14 -0.43 -5.52 -11.32
N GLN A 15 -0.81 -5.16 -12.55
CA GLN A 15 -0.93 -6.08 -13.68
C GLN A 15 0.38 -6.80 -14.01
N ALA A 16 1.49 -6.06 -14.04
CA ALA A 16 2.80 -6.63 -14.31
C ALA A 16 3.18 -7.67 -13.24
N PHE A 17 2.97 -7.34 -11.96
CA PHE A 17 3.23 -8.26 -10.85
C PHE A 17 2.26 -9.46 -10.85
N TYR A 18 0.98 -9.20 -11.09
CA TYR A 18 -0.07 -10.21 -11.15
C TYR A 18 0.22 -11.24 -12.23
N THR A 19 0.48 -10.78 -13.45
CA THR A 19 0.85 -11.62 -14.61
C THR A 19 2.08 -12.47 -14.30
N ASP A 20 3.13 -11.88 -13.76
CA ASP A 20 4.37 -12.60 -13.42
C ASP A 20 4.15 -13.68 -12.36
N VAL A 21 3.49 -13.34 -11.25
CA VAL A 21 3.29 -14.26 -10.13
C VAL A 21 2.33 -15.38 -10.52
N LYS A 22 1.19 -15.03 -11.12
CA LYS A 22 0.16 -16.00 -11.49
C LYS A 22 0.62 -16.90 -12.64
N GLY A 23 1.38 -16.37 -13.61
CA GLY A 23 1.96 -17.15 -14.71
C GLY A 23 2.95 -18.23 -14.26
N ARG A 24 3.51 -18.12 -13.06
CA ARG A 24 4.39 -19.15 -12.47
C ARG A 24 3.64 -20.31 -11.84
N LEU A 25 2.35 -20.17 -11.52
CA LEU A 25 1.57 -21.15 -10.73
C LEU A 25 1.44 -22.51 -11.42
N ALA A 26 1.24 -22.53 -12.74
CA ALA A 26 1.10 -23.77 -13.50
C ALA A 26 2.32 -24.69 -13.37
N ARG A 27 3.53 -24.12 -13.21
CA ARG A 27 4.77 -24.89 -12.98
C ARG A 27 4.75 -25.70 -11.67
N TYR A 28 3.87 -25.33 -10.76
CA TYR A 28 3.66 -25.99 -9.47
C TYR A 28 2.33 -26.77 -9.42
N GLY A 29 1.67 -26.98 -10.56
CA GLY A 29 0.39 -27.68 -10.63
C GLY A 29 -0.77 -26.94 -9.97
N ARG A 30 -0.66 -25.62 -9.81
CA ARG A 30 -1.68 -24.77 -9.18
C ARG A 30 -2.46 -23.98 -10.21
N ARG A 31 -3.75 -23.78 -9.96
CA ARG A 31 -4.62 -22.89 -10.74
C ARG A 31 -4.44 -21.43 -10.31
N HIS A 32 -4.90 -20.54 -11.17
CA HIS A 32 -4.81 -19.09 -11.00
C HIS A 32 -5.54 -18.57 -9.75
N ASP A 33 -6.69 -19.17 -9.44
CA ASP A 33 -7.57 -18.87 -8.29
C ASP A 33 -7.03 -19.41 -6.96
N GLU A 34 -5.99 -20.24 -6.97
CA GLU A 34 -5.47 -20.86 -5.74
C GLU A 34 -4.45 -19.99 -5.00
N LEU A 35 -4.07 -18.83 -5.56
CA LEU A 35 -3.22 -17.83 -4.92
C LEU A 35 -3.83 -16.45 -5.10
N LEU A 36 -4.14 -15.77 -4.00
CA LEU A 36 -4.64 -14.39 -4.02
C LEU A 36 -3.49 -13.37 -3.95
N ILE A 37 -3.64 -12.26 -4.66
CA ILE A 37 -2.73 -11.11 -4.63
C ILE A 37 -3.49 -9.92 -4.06
N LEU A 38 -3.10 -9.51 -2.85
CA LEU A 38 -3.80 -8.52 -2.03
C LEU A 38 -2.85 -7.35 -1.70
N PRO A 39 -2.71 -6.34 -2.58
CA PRO A 39 -2.01 -5.12 -2.25
C PRO A 39 -2.63 -4.41 -1.04
N ALA A 40 -1.78 -3.80 -0.22
CA ALA A 40 -2.23 -2.86 0.80
C ALA A 40 -2.73 -1.57 0.13
N ALA A 41 -3.88 -1.07 0.57
CA ALA A 41 -4.46 0.17 0.06
C ALA A 41 -4.96 1.05 1.19
N THR A 42 -4.60 2.32 1.14
CA THR A 42 -5.18 3.38 1.96
C THR A 42 -6.32 4.04 1.20
N PHE A 43 -7.24 4.69 1.91
CA PHE A 43 -8.33 5.41 1.29
C PHE A 43 -8.65 6.73 2.02
N VAL A 44 -9.18 7.68 1.26
CA VAL A 44 -9.80 8.92 1.73
C VAL A 44 -11.08 9.13 0.93
N ILE A 45 -12.20 9.26 1.65
CA ILE A 45 -13.54 9.38 1.07
C ILE A 45 -14.04 10.80 1.34
N GLY A 46 -14.40 11.52 0.29
CA GLY A 46 -15.18 12.76 0.33
C GLY A 46 -16.55 12.55 -0.32
N ASP A 47 -17.46 13.52 -0.22
CA ASP A 47 -18.74 13.46 -0.97
C ASP A 47 -18.51 13.70 -2.47
N THR A 48 -17.45 14.44 -2.80
CA THR A 48 -16.96 14.65 -4.16
C THR A 48 -15.48 14.27 -4.27
N ASP A 49 -14.99 14.13 -5.51
CA ASP A 49 -13.57 13.83 -5.75
C ASP A 49 -12.67 15.00 -5.32
N ASP A 50 -13.12 16.24 -5.50
CA ASP A 50 -12.39 17.45 -5.08
C ASP A 50 -12.27 17.52 -3.56
N GLU A 51 -13.38 17.32 -2.83
CA GLU A 51 -13.36 17.28 -1.36
C GLU A 51 -12.46 16.16 -0.84
N ALA A 52 -12.51 14.98 -1.47
CA ALA A 52 -11.63 13.88 -1.09
C ALA A 52 -10.15 14.23 -1.29
N ALA A 53 -9.81 14.98 -2.34
CA ALA A 53 -8.45 15.44 -2.61
C ALA A 53 -7.97 16.44 -1.54
N ASP A 54 -8.81 17.38 -1.15
CA ASP A 54 -8.52 18.34 -0.08
C ASP A 54 -8.31 17.62 1.27
N LEU A 55 -9.25 16.74 1.65
CA LEU A 55 -9.12 15.90 2.85
C LEU A 55 -7.86 15.04 2.83
N ALA A 56 -7.51 14.48 1.66
CA ALA A 56 -6.34 13.65 1.51
C ALA A 56 -5.05 14.44 1.71
N HIS A 57 -5.00 15.70 1.26
CA HIS A 57 -3.90 16.60 1.52
C HIS A 57 -3.76 16.92 3.02
N GLU A 58 -4.86 17.28 3.69
CA GLU A 58 -4.85 17.58 5.13
C GLU A 58 -4.41 16.37 5.97
N ILE A 59 -4.94 15.18 5.68
CA ILE A 59 -4.59 13.94 6.38
C ILE A 59 -3.09 13.67 6.24
N ARG A 60 -2.52 13.81 5.04
CA ARG A 60 -1.09 13.57 4.84
C ARG A 60 -0.22 14.57 5.59
N LEU A 61 -0.60 15.85 5.57
CA LEU A 61 0.09 16.89 6.34
C LEU A 61 0.06 16.61 7.85
N ALA A 62 -1.06 16.10 8.37
CA ALA A 62 -1.19 15.74 9.78
C ALA A 62 -0.34 14.50 10.17
N GLN A 63 -0.10 13.58 9.23
CA GLN A 63 0.69 12.37 9.45
C GLN A 63 2.20 12.60 9.42
N VAL A 64 2.66 13.72 8.84
CA VAL A 64 4.08 14.07 8.75
C VAL A 64 4.35 15.31 9.61
N SER A 65 4.89 15.09 10.81
CA SER A 65 5.39 16.21 11.62
C SER A 65 6.59 16.88 10.96
N GLY A 66 6.85 18.15 11.29
CA GLY A 66 8.01 18.88 10.78
C GLY A 66 9.34 18.17 11.09
N GLN A 67 9.49 17.60 12.29
CA GLN A 67 10.65 16.81 12.66
C GLN A 67 10.78 15.52 11.83
N THR A 68 9.67 14.85 11.53
CA THR A 68 9.69 13.69 10.63
C THR A 68 10.10 14.10 9.21
N ALA A 69 9.61 15.23 8.71
CA ALA A 69 10.00 15.76 7.41
C ALA A 69 11.51 16.02 7.33
N ILE A 70 12.07 16.70 8.33
CA ILE A 70 13.52 16.92 8.46
C ILE A 70 14.26 15.57 8.42
N LYS A 71 13.84 14.58 9.22
CA LYS A 71 14.48 13.26 9.26
C LYS A 71 14.40 12.48 7.94
N PHE A 72 13.40 12.74 7.09
CA PHE A 72 13.35 12.20 5.73
C PHE A 72 14.30 12.95 4.80
N LEU A 73 14.31 14.27 4.89
CA LEU A 73 15.18 15.12 4.09
C LEU A 73 16.67 14.81 4.34
N GLU A 74 17.07 14.64 5.61
CA GLU A 74 18.43 14.25 6.01
C GLU A 74 18.88 12.90 5.41
N GLN A 75 17.96 11.99 5.07
CA GLN A 75 18.32 10.71 4.44
C GLN A 75 18.81 10.89 3.00
N LEU A 76 18.30 11.90 2.31
CA LEU A 76 18.75 12.26 0.96
C LEU A 76 19.91 13.26 1.01
N TRP A 77 19.79 14.31 1.83
CA TRP A 77 20.79 15.37 1.93
C TRP A 77 22.08 14.93 2.63
N ASN A 78 22.00 13.90 3.48
CA ASN A 78 23.11 13.42 4.27
C ASN A 78 23.84 14.54 5.06
N ARG A 79 23.06 15.49 5.57
CA ARG A 79 23.50 16.63 6.39
C ARG A 79 22.63 16.70 7.63
N ASP A 80 23.17 17.31 8.69
CA ASP A 80 22.35 17.70 9.83
C ASP A 80 21.48 18.89 9.40
N LEU A 81 20.17 18.72 9.50
CA LEU A 81 19.16 19.73 9.17
C LEU A 81 18.22 19.95 10.36
N SER A 82 18.65 19.62 11.58
CA SER A 82 17.83 19.75 12.78
C SER A 82 17.31 21.16 13.06
N ASP A 83 18.05 22.19 12.65
CA ASP A 83 17.68 23.61 12.75
C ASP A 83 16.93 24.15 11.52
N HIS A 84 16.65 23.31 10.52
CA HIS A 84 15.94 23.71 9.29
C HIS A 84 14.45 23.91 9.57
N ASP A 85 13.86 24.99 9.05
CA ASP A 85 12.42 25.24 9.16
C ASP A 85 11.63 24.29 8.22
N PRO A 86 10.84 23.35 8.76
CA PRO A 86 10.10 22.40 7.93
C PRO A 86 8.96 23.05 7.13
N ASP A 87 8.47 24.21 7.56
CA ASP A 87 7.44 24.98 6.84
C ASP A 87 8.06 26.08 5.96
N GLY A 88 9.39 26.08 5.83
CA GLY A 88 10.17 26.91 4.92
C GLY A 88 10.54 26.18 3.61
N PRO A 89 11.23 26.87 2.69
CA PRO A 89 11.70 26.30 1.43
C PRO A 89 12.74 25.19 1.66
N LEU A 90 13.03 24.40 0.61
CA LEU A 90 14.08 23.39 0.68
C LEU A 90 15.47 24.00 0.93
N PRO A 91 16.42 23.24 1.52
CA PRO A 91 17.79 23.71 1.68
C PRO A 91 18.45 24.05 0.34
N ALA A 92 18.99 25.27 0.25
CA ALA A 92 19.77 25.71 -0.90
C ALA A 92 21.11 24.98 -1.04
N VAL A 93 21.64 24.47 0.07
CA VAL A 93 22.88 23.67 0.10
C VAL A 93 22.64 22.29 -0.49
N ASP A 94 23.60 21.74 -1.24
CA ASP A 94 23.47 20.41 -1.85
C ASP A 94 23.65 19.24 -0.87
N PRO A 95 23.19 18.02 -1.23
CA PRO A 95 23.52 16.81 -0.48
C PRO A 95 25.02 16.53 -0.36
N VAL A 96 25.44 15.94 0.76
CA VAL A 96 26.81 15.42 0.93
C VAL A 96 26.88 13.99 0.40
N VAL A 97 27.60 13.80 -0.70
CA VAL A 97 27.81 12.48 -1.30
C VAL A 97 28.90 11.73 -0.53
N GLY A 98 28.63 10.49 -0.13
CA GLY A 98 29.61 9.62 0.50
C GLY A 98 28.98 8.43 1.23
N GLU A 99 29.81 7.46 1.60
CA GLU A 99 29.37 6.25 2.31
C GLU A 99 29.07 6.50 3.80
N ASN A 100 29.59 7.60 4.34
CA ASN A 100 29.37 8.02 5.71
C ASN A 100 28.02 8.73 5.82
N THR A 101 27.01 7.97 6.23
CA THR A 101 25.64 8.47 6.36
C THR A 101 25.35 8.94 7.77
N ILE A 102 24.71 10.10 7.94
CA ILE A 102 24.19 10.57 9.25
C ILE A 102 23.08 9.63 9.74
N ALA A 103 22.19 9.19 8.85
CA ALA A 103 21.12 8.24 9.16
C ALA A 103 21.60 6.77 9.08
N ARG A 104 22.51 6.37 9.98
CA ARG A 104 23.06 5.00 10.00
C ARG A 104 21.96 3.93 10.21
N GLY A 105 22.04 2.83 9.45
CA GLY A 105 21.17 1.66 9.61
C GLY A 105 19.79 1.75 8.93
N ARG A 106 19.46 2.87 8.27
CA ARG A 106 18.22 2.98 7.48
C ARG A 106 18.45 2.55 6.04
N ALA A 107 17.68 1.55 5.58
CA ALA A 107 17.77 1.03 4.21
C ALA A 107 17.47 2.11 3.15
N SER A 108 16.60 3.07 3.46
CA SER A 108 16.22 4.19 2.59
C SER A 108 17.40 5.07 2.18
N VAL A 109 18.41 5.22 3.03
CA VAL A 109 19.60 6.06 2.73
C VAL A 109 20.41 5.50 1.56
N ARG A 110 20.34 4.19 1.34
CA ARG A 110 21.02 3.52 0.22
C ARG A 110 20.15 3.41 -1.04
N MET A 111 18.91 3.91 -1.01
CA MET A 111 18.00 3.85 -2.16
C MET A 111 18.32 4.93 -3.20
N PHE A 112 18.95 6.03 -2.78
CA PHE A 112 19.28 7.15 -3.65
C PHE A 112 20.63 6.92 -4.34
N ARG A 113 20.59 6.34 -5.54
CA ARG A 113 21.81 6.07 -6.34
C ARG A 113 22.53 7.35 -6.76
N ASP A 114 21.79 8.43 -6.98
CA ASP A 114 22.31 9.76 -7.27
C ASP A 114 21.58 10.81 -6.41
N PRO A 115 22.08 11.13 -5.21
CA PRO A 115 21.45 12.08 -4.32
C PRO A 115 21.34 13.50 -4.88
N LEU A 116 22.30 13.91 -5.72
CA LEU A 116 22.33 15.25 -6.32
C LEU A 116 21.22 15.41 -7.36
N ALA A 117 21.06 14.41 -8.25
CA ALA A 117 19.99 14.42 -9.23
C ALA A 117 18.61 14.44 -8.55
N ILE A 118 18.41 13.62 -7.51
CA ILE A 118 17.14 13.54 -6.81
C ILE A 118 16.86 14.83 -6.03
N ALA A 119 17.87 15.45 -5.41
CA ALA A 119 17.70 16.76 -4.77
C ALA A 119 17.31 17.86 -5.78
N ALA A 120 17.85 17.81 -7.00
CA ALA A 120 17.44 18.73 -8.07
C ALA A 120 15.98 18.50 -8.50
N GLU A 121 15.56 17.24 -8.68
CA GLU A 121 14.15 16.89 -8.97
C GLU A 121 13.21 17.38 -7.87
N TRP A 122 13.60 17.19 -6.60
CA TRP A 122 12.83 17.60 -5.43
C TRP A 122 12.68 19.12 -5.35
N ARG A 123 13.76 19.88 -5.60
CA ARG A 123 13.71 21.34 -5.67
C ARG A 123 12.82 21.81 -6.83
N ALA A 124 12.95 21.22 -8.02
CA ALA A 124 12.12 21.57 -9.17
C ALA A 124 10.63 21.32 -8.91
N LYS A 125 10.29 20.20 -8.26
CA LYS A 125 8.90 19.90 -7.85
C LYS A 125 8.39 20.91 -6.82
N ALA A 126 9.20 21.21 -5.80
CA ALA A 126 8.83 22.17 -4.77
C ALA A 126 8.62 23.58 -5.33
N GLU A 127 9.47 24.02 -6.27
CA GLU A 127 9.30 25.31 -6.95
C GLU A 127 8.03 25.33 -7.82
N ALA A 128 7.82 24.30 -8.65
CA ALA A 128 6.68 24.23 -9.56
C ALA A 128 5.32 24.20 -8.83
N GLN A 129 5.29 23.65 -7.61
CA GLN A 129 4.07 23.48 -6.82
C GLN A 129 4.03 24.42 -5.60
N ASN A 130 5.02 25.31 -5.45
CA ASN A 130 5.18 26.21 -4.30
C ASN A 130 5.10 25.48 -2.93
N LEU A 131 5.82 24.36 -2.81
CA LEU A 131 5.80 23.50 -1.62
C LEU A 131 6.87 23.93 -0.61
N THR A 132 6.50 23.88 0.66
CA THR A 132 7.42 23.84 1.79
C THR A 132 8.17 22.51 1.83
N THR A 133 9.20 22.44 2.67
CA THR A 133 9.95 21.20 2.92
C THR A 133 9.03 20.07 3.38
N ARG A 134 8.13 20.34 4.33
CA ARG A 134 7.19 19.35 4.86
C ARG A 134 6.20 18.86 3.82
N GLU A 135 5.63 19.77 3.04
CA GLU A 135 4.71 19.43 1.95
C GLU A 135 5.40 18.60 0.86
N LEU A 136 6.64 18.95 0.49
CA LEU A 136 7.40 18.14 -0.45
C LEU A 136 7.61 16.72 0.11
N ILE A 137 8.01 16.57 1.37
CA ILE A 137 8.18 15.24 1.96
C ILE A 137 6.87 14.46 1.91
N VAL A 138 5.74 15.10 2.24
CA VAL A 138 4.40 14.50 2.11
C VAL A 138 4.13 14.03 0.67
N GLU A 139 4.50 14.80 -0.34
CA GLU A 139 4.30 14.46 -1.75
C GLU A 139 5.20 13.30 -2.22
N VAL A 140 6.48 13.28 -1.84
CA VAL A 140 7.44 12.27 -2.34
C VAL A 140 7.45 10.98 -1.52
N THR A 141 6.88 11.00 -0.31
CA THR A 141 6.79 9.81 0.56
C THR A 141 5.37 9.26 0.71
N GLY A 142 4.36 10.09 0.46
CA GLY A 142 2.96 9.71 0.57
C GLY A 142 2.58 8.61 -0.42
N ARG A 143 1.93 7.55 0.08
CA ARG A 143 1.31 6.52 -0.75
C ARG A 143 -0.16 6.40 -0.38
N GLN A 144 -0.96 7.28 -0.96
CA GLN A 144 -2.41 7.14 -0.93
C GLN A 144 -2.89 6.34 -2.15
N SER A 145 -3.72 5.32 -1.92
CA SER A 145 -4.15 4.41 -2.99
C SER A 145 -5.48 4.86 -3.61
N PHE A 146 -6.49 5.12 -2.78
CA PHE A 146 -7.82 5.50 -3.23
C PHE A 146 -8.24 6.84 -2.64
N ILE A 147 -8.40 7.86 -3.48
CA ILE A 147 -8.89 9.17 -3.08
C ILE A 147 -10.05 9.49 -4.01
N GLY A 148 -11.22 9.77 -3.44
CA GLY A 148 -12.38 10.19 -4.23
C GLY A 148 -13.69 10.02 -3.49
N SER A 149 -14.77 10.29 -4.22
CA SER A 149 -16.12 9.92 -3.85
C SER A 149 -16.26 8.39 -3.71
N PRO A 150 -17.29 7.90 -2.98
CA PRO A 150 -17.54 6.46 -2.89
C PRO A 150 -17.68 5.78 -4.26
N GLN A 151 -18.30 6.46 -5.23
CA GLN A 151 -18.48 5.99 -6.59
C GLN A 151 -17.14 5.84 -7.32
N THR A 152 -16.27 6.85 -7.23
CA THR A 152 -14.94 6.82 -7.83
C THR A 152 -14.07 5.71 -7.24
N ILE A 153 -14.10 5.54 -5.92
CA ILE A 153 -13.34 4.48 -5.24
C ILE A 153 -13.87 3.10 -5.63
N ALA A 154 -15.19 2.87 -5.58
CA ALA A 154 -15.79 1.59 -5.95
C ALA A 154 -15.49 1.22 -7.41
N ALA A 155 -15.62 2.19 -8.33
CA ALA A 155 -15.29 1.99 -9.75
C ALA A 155 -13.79 1.69 -9.96
N THR A 156 -12.91 2.32 -9.18
CA THR A 156 -11.47 2.08 -9.27
C THR A 156 -11.10 0.69 -8.76
N ILE A 157 -11.66 0.26 -7.62
CA ILE A 157 -11.44 -1.09 -7.08
C ILE A 157 -11.94 -2.15 -8.06
N ASP A 158 -13.15 -1.98 -8.60
CA ASP A 158 -13.70 -2.87 -9.62
C ASP A 158 -12.78 -2.96 -10.83
N ARG A 159 -12.34 -1.83 -11.39
CA ARG A 159 -11.40 -1.79 -12.51
C ARG A 159 -10.12 -2.59 -12.23
N PHE A 160 -9.54 -2.47 -11.03
CA PHE A 160 -8.32 -3.20 -10.69
C PHE A 160 -8.54 -4.72 -10.67
N VAL A 161 -9.69 -5.17 -10.17
CA VAL A 161 -10.04 -6.59 -10.15
C VAL A 161 -10.33 -7.10 -11.57
N GLN A 162 -11.17 -6.40 -12.34
CA GLN A 162 -11.53 -6.80 -13.71
C GLN A 162 -10.33 -6.79 -14.68
N ALA A 163 -9.32 -5.99 -14.39
CA ALA A 163 -8.13 -5.85 -15.23
C ALA A 163 -6.96 -6.74 -14.79
N ASP A 164 -7.20 -7.75 -13.93
CA ASP A 164 -6.16 -8.66 -13.42
C ASP A 164 -4.98 -7.92 -12.77
N ALA A 165 -5.25 -6.89 -11.97
CA ALA A 165 -4.23 -6.16 -11.21
C ALA A 165 -4.15 -6.61 -9.74
N SER A 166 -5.27 -7.06 -9.17
CA SER A 166 -5.36 -7.64 -7.82
C SER A 166 -6.59 -8.54 -7.67
N ASP A 167 -6.58 -9.42 -6.67
CA ASP A 167 -7.75 -10.24 -6.29
C ASP A 167 -8.56 -9.57 -5.15
N GLY A 168 -8.20 -8.35 -4.77
CA GLY A 168 -8.73 -7.64 -3.63
C GLY A 168 -7.68 -6.73 -2.98
N PHE A 169 -8.03 -6.14 -1.83
CA PHE A 169 -7.18 -5.17 -1.15
C PHE A 169 -7.18 -5.40 0.36
N ILE A 170 -6.04 -5.10 0.98
CA ILE A 170 -5.95 -4.97 2.43
C ILE A 170 -6.10 -3.50 2.76
N LEU A 171 -7.26 -3.14 3.32
CA LEU A 171 -7.57 -1.76 3.64
C LEU A 171 -6.83 -1.31 4.89
N VAL A 172 -6.09 -0.20 4.76
CA VAL A 172 -5.32 0.43 5.82
C VAL A 172 -5.93 1.81 6.09
N PRO A 173 -6.83 1.95 7.07
CA PRO A 173 -7.43 3.24 7.39
C PRO A 173 -6.39 4.18 8.02
N HIS A 174 -6.55 5.48 7.82
CA HIS A 174 -5.68 6.49 8.43
C HIS A 174 -6.02 6.78 9.91
N ILE A 175 -7.20 6.34 10.36
CA ILE A 175 -7.69 6.45 11.75
C ILE A 175 -8.19 5.08 12.22
N THR A 176 -7.94 4.73 13.49
CA THR A 176 -8.45 3.51 14.12
C THR A 176 -9.04 3.82 15.49
N PRO A 177 -10.13 3.16 15.93
CA PRO A 177 -10.77 2.00 15.29
C PRO A 177 -11.82 2.33 14.20
N GLY A 178 -12.44 3.50 14.21
CA GLY A 178 -13.61 3.81 13.35
C GLY A 178 -13.31 4.24 11.90
N GLY A 179 -12.04 4.29 11.48
CA GLY A 179 -11.72 4.78 10.13
C GLY A 179 -12.18 3.87 8.98
N LEU A 180 -12.63 2.65 9.28
CA LEU A 180 -13.23 1.75 8.28
C LEU A 180 -14.74 1.97 8.08
N ASP A 181 -15.43 2.55 9.06
CA ASP A 181 -16.90 2.68 9.03
C ASP A 181 -17.38 3.41 7.76
N PRO A 182 -16.79 4.55 7.35
CA PRO A 182 -17.22 5.23 6.13
C PRO A 182 -17.03 4.40 4.85
N PHE A 183 -16.01 3.54 4.82
CA PHE A 183 -15.78 2.65 3.67
C PHE A 183 -16.84 1.56 3.63
N VAL A 184 -17.13 0.94 4.78
CA VAL A 184 -18.16 -0.08 4.91
C VAL A 184 -19.53 0.48 4.55
N ASP A 185 -19.87 1.67 5.03
CA ASP A 185 -21.21 2.23 4.83
C ASP A 185 -21.42 2.78 3.42
N ARG A 186 -20.36 3.32 2.77
CA ARG A 186 -20.50 4.08 1.53
C ARG A 186 -19.93 3.39 0.30
N VAL A 187 -18.89 2.57 0.44
CA VAL A 187 -18.18 1.94 -0.70
C VAL A 187 -18.61 0.50 -0.89
N VAL A 188 -18.75 -0.28 0.20
CA VAL A 188 -19.12 -1.71 0.11
C VAL A 188 -20.45 -1.93 -0.61
N PRO A 189 -21.54 -1.16 -0.37
CA PRO A 189 -22.79 -1.33 -1.11
C PRO A 189 -22.60 -1.16 -2.63
N LEU A 190 -21.77 -0.19 -3.05
CA LEU A 190 -21.48 0.05 -4.46
C LEU A 190 -20.65 -1.07 -5.09
N LEU A 191 -19.75 -1.69 -4.33
CA LEU A 191 -19.01 -2.89 -4.78
C LEU A 191 -19.92 -4.11 -4.88
N GLN A 192 -20.91 -4.23 -4.00
CA GLN A 192 -21.93 -5.28 -4.06
C GLN A 192 -22.87 -5.11 -5.26
N GLU A 193 -23.32 -3.88 -5.53
CA GLU A 193 -24.11 -3.54 -6.73
C GLU A 193 -23.38 -3.89 -8.03
N ARG A 194 -22.05 -3.74 -8.04
CA ARG A 194 -21.18 -4.11 -9.18
C ARG A 194 -20.89 -5.61 -9.27
N GLY A 195 -21.19 -6.39 -8.23
CA GLY A 195 -20.85 -7.81 -8.15
C GLY A 195 -19.37 -8.08 -7.84
N THR A 196 -18.55 -7.06 -7.58
CA THR A 196 -17.13 -7.17 -7.22
C THR A 196 -16.95 -7.63 -5.77
N TYR A 197 -17.96 -7.45 -4.92
CA TYR A 197 -17.93 -7.84 -3.51
C TYR A 197 -19.16 -8.67 -3.13
N ARG A 198 -18.94 -9.63 -2.22
CA ARG A 198 -20.01 -10.52 -1.73
C ARG A 198 -21.08 -9.74 -0.94
N THR A 199 -22.33 -10.20 -1.01
CA THR A 199 -23.44 -9.68 -0.20
C THR A 199 -23.54 -10.36 1.15
N ASP A 200 -23.23 -11.66 1.22
CA ASP A 200 -23.33 -12.48 2.43
C ASP A 200 -22.17 -13.47 2.55
N TYR A 201 -21.94 -13.93 3.77
CA TYR A 201 -21.00 -15.02 4.05
C TYR A 201 -21.69 -16.38 3.91
N THR A 202 -21.17 -17.25 3.06
CA THR A 202 -21.75 -18.57 2.80
C THR A 202 -20.97 -19.74 3.43
N GLY A 203 -19.76 -19.48 3.91
CA GLY A 203 -18.90 -20.47 4.56
C GLY A 203 -18.54 -20.12 6.00
N THR A 204 -17.89 -21.05 6.68
CA THR A 204 -17.53 -20.91 8.11
C THR A 204 -16.04 -20.69 8.34
N THR A 205 -15.22 -20.85 7.29
CA THR A 205 -13.77 -20.70 7.37
C THR A 205 -13.29 -19.52 6.56
N LEU A 206 -12.12 -18.98 6.94
CA LEU A 206 -11.45 -17.95 6.16
C LEU A 206 -11.15 -18.41 4.72
N ARG A 207 -10.87 -19.70 4.48
CA ARG A 207 -10.66 -20.21 3.12
C ARG A 207 -11.93 -20.08 2.28
N ASP A 208 -13.09 -20.41 2.84
CA ASP A 208 -14.37 -20.23 2.15
C ASP A 208 -14.61 -18.77 1.79
N HIS A 209 -14.33 -17.84 2.73
CA HIS A 209 -14.50 -16.41 2.52
C HIS A 209 -13.53 -15.82 1.49
N LEU A 210 -12.42 -16.51 1.25
CA LEU A 210 -11.40 -16.15 0.25
C LEU A 210 -11.58 -16.92 -1.07
N GLY A 211 -12.62 -17.76 -1.21
CA GLY A 211 -12.84 -18.57 -2.41
C GLY A 211 -11.77 -19.66 -2.63
N LEU A 212 -11.01 -20.02 -1.58
CA LEU A 212 -9.94 -20.99 -1.66
C LEU A 212 -10.46 -22.41 -1.37
N ALA A 213 -9.95 -23.39 -2.11
CA ALA A 213 -10.31 -24.78 -1.90
C ALA A 213 -9.99 -25.24 -0.45
N PRO A 214 -10.80 -26.15 0.12
CA PRO A 214 -10.53 -26.75 1.41
C PRO A 214 -9.15 -27.41 1.43
N LEU A 215 -8.49 -27.38 2.59
CA LEU A 215 -7.27 -28.17 2.76
C LEU A 215 -7.61 -29.67 2.74
N PRO A 216 -6.71 -30.51 2.21
CA PRO A 216 -6.81 -31.95 2.41
C PRO A 216 -6.95 -32.23 3.90
N ARG A 217 -7.92 -33.06 4.30
CA ARG A 217 -8.01 -33.49 5.69
C ARG A 217 -6.67 -34.15 6.08
N PRO A 218 -6.10 -33.82 7.25
CA PRO A 218 -4.94 -34.53 7.75
C PRO A 218 -5.26 -36.03 7.73
N ALA A 219 -4.37 -36.84 7.17
CA ALA A 219 -4.53 -38.29 7.22
C ALA A 219 -4.69 -38.70 8.69
N VAL A 220 -5.79 -39.37 9.02
CA VAL A 220 -5.97 -39.97 10.34
C VAL A 220 -4.81 -40.93 10.53
N ARG A 221 -3.90 -40.62 11.45
CA ARG A 221 -2.86 -41.55 11.85
C ARG A 221 -3.57 -42.70 12.56
N THR A 222 -3.83 -43.79 11.84
CA THR A 222 -4.21 -45.06 12.44
C THR A 222 -3.01 -45.54 13.26
N ASN A 223 -3.06 -45.31 14.58
CA ASN A 223 -2.19 -46.04 15.49
C ASN A 223 -2.58 -47.51 15.40
N VAL A 224 -1.83 -48.27 14.61
CA VAL A 224 -1.88 -49.72 14.67
C VAL A 224 -1.22 -50.09 16.00
N SER A 225 -2.03 -50.30 17.02
CA SER A 225 -1.62 -50.97 18.24
C SER A 225 -1.11 -52.35 17.85
N ALA A 226 0.20 -52.57 17.96
CA ALA A 226 0.77 -53.90 17.86
C ALA A 226 0.30 -54.70 19.07
N GLU A 227 -0.77 -55.46 18.87
CA GLU A 227 -1.20 -56.52 19.77
C GLU A 227 -0.13 -57.62 19.70
N VAL A 228 0.79 -57.61 20.66
CA VAL A 228 1.74 -58.71 20.86
C VAL A 228 0.98 -59.80 21.59
N ALA A 229 0.47 -60.76 20.83
CA ALA A 229 -0.09 -62.00 21.33
C ALA A 229 1.05 -63.00 21.65
N SER A 230 0.99 -63.50 22.90
CA SER A 230 1.63 -64.69 23.50
C SER A 230 3.15 -64.82 23.53
#